data_AF-A0A1G8BJ89-F1
#
_entry.id   AF-A0A1G8BJ89-F1
#
_cell.length_a   1.000
_cell.length_b   1.000
_cell.length_c   1.000
_cell.angle_alpha   90.00
_cell.angle_beta   90.00
_cell.angle_gamma   90.00
#
_symmetry.space_group_name_H-M   'P 1'
#
loop_
_entity.id
_entity.type
_entity.pdbx_description
1 polymer ?
#
loop_
_entity_poly.entity_id
_entity_poly.type
_entity_poly.pdbx_seq_one_letter_code
_entity_poly.pdbx_strand_id
1 'polypeptide(L)'
;MNMDFRAYAQNLELHKYPRTPHLESSRLQPGDTDSDQVRYASLSGQWLVVEEKLDGANAGISFSAAGELLLQSRGHYLTGGGRERQFNLFKQWAVAHEDWLLSRLEDRYVLFGEWMHKKHSVFYDRLPHFFCEFDIWDRAHGLFLSTAARRQLLRDGPVLSVPVLHEGLAPARLKDLLELLGDSQAKSPAWRSAFEATVQREGLDLERAWRQCDKSTVMEGLYLKLEDEKQTNGRLKWVRQDFVQAILDADQHHANQPFIPNLLADGVDLYAPRLSMDWDGRRPGY
;
A
#
# COMPACT_ATOMS: atom_id res chain seq x y z
N MET A 1 -12.23 -34.68 0.48
CA MET A 1 -12.37 -34.37 -0.97
C MET A 1 -11.41 -33.21 -1.21
N ASN A 2 -10.23 -33.46 -1.82
CA ASN A 2 -9.24 -32.40 -2.06
C ASN A 2 -9.74 -31.54 -3.23
N MET A 3 -10.44 -30.46 -2.94
CA MET A 3 -10.64 -29.40 -3.92
C MET A 3 -9.27 -28.81 -4.23
N ASP A 4 -8.92 -28.73 -5.51
CA ASP A 4 -7.76 -27.97 -5.95
C ASP A 4 -8.03 -26.49 -5.71
N PHE A 5 -7.48 -25.96 -4.62
CA PHE A 5 -7.62 -24.56 -4.21
C PHE A 5 -7.26 -23.58 -5.34
N ARG A 6 -6.32 -23.94 -6.23
CA ARG A 6 -5.97 -23.10 -7.38
C ARG A 6 -7.13 -22.99 -8.36
N ALA A 7 -7.78 -24.11 -8.67
CA ALA A 7 -8.94 -24.14 -9.54
C ALA A 7 -10.16 -23.44 -8.92
N TYR A 8 -10.32 -23.52 -7.59
CA TYR A 8 -11.37 -22.80 -6.88
C TYR A 8 -11.14 -21.28 -6.90
N ALA A 9 -9.95 -20.82 -6.54
CA ALA A 9 -9.62 -19.39 -6.52
C ALA A 9 -9.68 -18.74 -7.91
N GLN A 10 -9.43 -19.49 -8.99
CA GLN A 10 -9.59 -19.01 -10.37
C GLN A 10 -11.05 -18.72 -10.76
N ASN A 11 -12.02 -19.32 -10.06
CA ASN A 11 -13.46 -19.14 -10.32
C ASN A 11 -14.11 -18.10 -9.38
N LEU A 12 -13.39 -17.60 -8.38
CA LEU A 12 -13.89 -16.55 -7.50
C LEU A 12 -13.82 -15.18 -8.19
N GLU A 13 -14.88 -14.39 -8.04
CA GLU A 13 -14.88 -13.01 -8.53
C GLU A 13 -13.93 -12.15 -7.69
N LEU A 14 -12.88 -11.64 -8.34
CA LEU A 14 -11.89 -10.76 -7.71
C LEU A 14 -12.49 -9.37 -7.48
N HIS A 15 -12.63 -8.95 -6.22
CA HIS A 15 -12.94 -7.56 -5.91
C HIS A 15 -11.69 -6.70 -6.12
N LYS A 16 -11.61 -6.05 -7.29
CA LYS A 16 -10.48 -5.17 -7.64
C LYS A 16 -10.59 -3.85 -6.88
N TYR A 17 -9.46 -3.39 -6.35
CA TYR A 17 -9.41 -2.05 -5.76
C TYR A 17 -9.76 -0.99 -6.83
N PRO A 18 -10.69 -0.07 -6.54
CA PRO A 18 -11.16 0.91 -7.51
C PRO A 18 -10.02 1.80 -8.03
N ARG A 19 -10.23 2.38 -9.22
CA ARG A 19 -9.34 3.44 -9.70
C ARG A 19 -9.56 4.69 -8.84
N THR A 20 -8.46 5.37 -8.54
CA THR A 20 -8.47 6.62 -7.77
C THR A 20 -8.25 7.79 -8.73
N PRO A 21 -9.20 8.74 -8.86
CA PRO A 21 -9.02 9.94 -9.67
C PRO A 21 -7.88 10.83 -9.18
N HIS A 22 -7.34 11.64 -10.09
CA HIS A 22 -6.31 12.62 -9.77
C HIS A 22 -6.94 13.90 -9.20
N LEU A 23 -6.29 14.51 -8.21
CA LEU A 23 -6.57 15.88 -7.80
C LEU A 23 -5.94 16.86 -8.83
N GLU A 24 -6.51 18.04 -8.99
CA GLU A 24 -5.94 19.09 -9.83
C GLU A 24 -4.47 19.34 -9.51
N SER A 25 -3.66 19.62 -10.54
CA SER A 25 -2.19 19.77 -10.46
C SER A 25 -1.39 18.51 -10.14
N SER A 26 -2.04 17.36 -9.95
CA SER A 26 -1.34 16.08 -9.84
C SER A 26 -0.64 15.76 -11.16
N ARG A 27 0.54 15.14 -11.08
CA ARG A 27 1.14 14.49 -12.24
C ARG A 27 0.24 13.33 -12.71
N LEU A 28 -0.05 13.29 -14.00
CA LEU A 28 -0.77 12.19 -14.64
C LEU A 28 0.17 11.02 -14.96
N GLN A 29 -0.36 9.80 -14.91
CA GLN A 29 0.37 8.61 -15.35
C GLN A 29 0.03 8.27 -16.81
N PRO A 30 0.86 7.46 -17.50
CA PRO A 30 0.54 7.03 -18.86
C PRO A 30 -0.85 6.39 -18.96
N GLY A 31 -1.72 6.98 -19.79
CA GLY A 31 -3.11 6.54 -19.97
C GLY A 31 -4.15 7.32 -19.17
N ASP A 32 -3.74 8.24 -18.30
CA ASP A 32 -4.64 9.20 -17.65
C ASP A 32 -4.85 10.45 -18.53
N THR A 33 -5.99 11.12 -18.38
CA THR A 33 -6.31 12.37 -19.09
C THR A 33 -6.62 13.51 -18.12
N ASP A 34 -6.29 14.75 -18.49
CA ASP A 34 -6.51 15.93 -17.63
C ASP A 34 -8.01 16.19 -17.35
N SER A 35 -8.90 15.71 -18.23
CA SER A 35 -10.35 15.85 -18.05
C SER A 35 -10.90 15.12 -16.83
N ASP A 36 -10.14 14.18 -16.25
CA ASP A 36 -10.55 13.39 -15.10
C ASP A 36 -10.04 13.96 -13.76
N GLN A 37 -9.34 15.11 -13.77
CA GLN A 37 -8.85 15.73 -12.55
C GLN A 37 -9.96 16.43 -11.76
N VAL A 38 -10.02 16.16 -10.46
CA VAL A 38 -10.97 16.77 -9.53
C VAL A 38 -10.41 18.08 -8.98
N ARG A 39 -11.20 19.15 -9.07
CA ARG A 39 -10.86 20.48 -8.53
C ARG A 39 -10.83 20.44 -7.00
N TYR A 40 -9.78 20.96 -6.37
CA TYR A 40 -9.65 21.00 -4.92
C TYR A 40 -10.77 21.81 -4.26
N ALA A 41 -11.26 22.85 -4.94
CA ALA A 41 -12.39 23.67 -4.48
C ALA A 41 -13.66 22.83 -4.18
N SER A 42 -13.84 21.66 -4.80
CA SER A 42 -14.96 20.76 -4.51
C SER A 42 -14.87 20.06 -3.16
N LEU A 43 -13.70 20.08 -2.51
CA LEU A 43 -13.46 19.45 -1.21
C LEU A 43 -13.76 20.39 -0.02
N SER A 44 -14.14 21.64 -0.29
CA SER A 44 -14.43 22.61 0.76
C SER A 44 -15.52 22.12 1.70
N GLY A 45 -15.23 22.13 3.01
CA GLY A 45 -16.14 21.67 4.06
C GLY A 45 -16.26 20.14 4.21
N GLN A 46 -15.56 19.36 3.39
CA GLN A 46 -15.50 17.89 3.53
C GLN A 46 -14.53 17.49 4.63
N TRP A 47 -14.80 16.37 5.30
CA TRP A 47 -13.82 15.71 6.15
C TRP A 47 -12.86 14.89 5.29
N LEU A 48 -11.56 15.13 5.45
CA LEU A 48 -10.49 14.48 4.73
C LEU A 48 -9.58 13.70 5.69
N VAL A 49 -9.28 12.47 5.29
CA VAL A 49 -8.09 11.76 5.75
C VAL A 49 -7.06 11.80 4.62
N VAL A 50 -5.88 12.34 4.92
CA VAL A 50 -4.75 12.41 3.99
C VAL A 50 -3.68 11.45 4.47
N GLU A 51 -3.30 10.51 3.63
CA GLU A 51 -2.28 9.50 3.90
C GLU A 51 -1.08 9.71 2.97
N GLU A 52 0.11 9.32 3.43
CA GLU A 52 1.27 9.21 2.52
C GLU A 52 0.95 8.19 1.44
N LYS A 53 1.12 8.57 0.18
CA LYS A 53 1.07 7.61 -0.92
C LYS A 53 2.41 6.86 -0.96
N LEU A 54 2.39 5.61 -0.48
CA LEU A 54 3.52 4.69 -0.58
C LEU A 54 3.59 4.08 -2.00
N ASP A 55 4.80 3.75 -2.44
CA ASP A 55 5.09 3.20 -3.76
C ASP A 55 5.47 1.72 -3.66
N GLY A 56 4.49 0.84 -3.83
CA GLY A 56 4.65 -0.60 -3.84
C GLY A 56 3.66 -1.29 -4.77
N ALA A 57 3.32 -2.53 -4.45
CA ALA A 57 2.34 -3.30 -5.18
C ALA A 57 1.04 -3.38 -4.40
N ASN A 58 -0.08 -3.03 -5.03
CA ASN A 58 -1.40 -3.30 -4.48
C ASN A 58 -1.56 -4.80 -4.15
N ALA A 59 -1.93 -5.08 -2.91
CA ALA A 59 -2.23 -6.42 -2.42
C ALA A 59 -3.55 -6.42 -1.63
N GLY A 60 -4.18 -7.58 -1.54
CA GLY A 60 -5.38 -7.76 -0.73
C GLY A 60 -5.43 -9.10 -0.01
N ILE A 61 -6.14 -9.11 1.11
CA ILE A 61 -6.41 -10.27 1.96
C ILE A 61 -7.91 -10.36 2.18
N SER A 62 -8.47 -11.55 2.02
CA SER A 62 -9.87 -11.86 2.34
C SER A 62 -9.99 -13.34 2.64
N PHE A 63 -11.16 -13.78 3.08
CA PHE A 63 -11.46 -15.21 3.23
C PHE A 63 -12.65 -15.61 2.37
N SER A 64 -12.66 -16.87 1.94
CA SER A 64 -13.85 -17.49 1.36
C SER A 64 -14.89 -17.77 2.46
N ALA A 65 -16.15 -18.05 2.07
CA ALA A 65 -17.18 -18.48 3.02
C ALA A 65 -16.83 -19.79 3.77
N ALA A 66 -15.87 -20.56 3.25
CA ALA A 66 -15.33 -21.75 3.92
C ALA A 66 -14.17 -21.43 4.88
N GLY A 67 -13.79 -20.16 5.04
CA GLY A 67 -12.67 -19.72 5.87
C GLY A 67 -11.30 -19.88 5.22
N GLU A 68 -11.22 -20.05 3.90
CA GLU A 68 -9.93 -20.20 3.23
C GLU A 68 -9.27 -18.83 2.97
N LEU A 69 -7.99 -18.69 3.32
CA LEU A 69 -7.23 -17.47 3.06
C LEU A 69 -7.05 -17.19 1.57
N LEU A 70 -7.57 -16.05 1.11
CA LEU A 70 -7.45 -15.56 -0.27
C LEU A 70 -6.55 -14.32 -0.31
N LEU A 71 -5.41 -14.47 -1.00
CA LEU A 71 -4.46 -13.38 -1.22
C LEU A 71 -4.53 -12.93 -2.68
N GLN A 72 -4.53 -11.62 -2.91
CA GLN A 72 -4.63 -11.06 -4.26
C GLN A 72 -3.59 -9.99 -4.54
N SER A 73 -3.20 -9.88 -5.80
CA SER A 73 -2.64 -8.66 -6.37
C SER A 73 -3.78 -7.79 -6.94
N ARG A 74 -3.44 -6.67 -7.57
CA ARG A 74 -4.41 -5.83 -8.29
C ARG A 74 -5.26 -6.57 -9.33
N GLY A 75 -4.69 -7.58 -9.99
CA GLY A 75 -5.27 -8.18 -11.19
C GLY A 75 -5.75 -9.63 -11.05
N HIS A 76 -5.27 -10.36 -10.04
CA HIS A 76 -5.54 -11.80 -9.88
C HIS A 76 -5.24 -12.26 -8.44
N TYR A 77 -5.84 -13.38 -8.04
CA TYR A 77 -5.46 -14.13 -6.84
C TYR A 77 -4.08 -14.76 -6.96
N LEU A 78 -3.33 -14.74 -5.87
CA LEU A 78 -1.95 -15.22 -5.75
C LEU A 78 -1.94 -16.73 -5.48
N THR A 79 -2.14 -17.52 -6.53
CA THR A 79 -2.31 -18.98 -6.46
C THR A 79 -1.00 -19.77 -6.65
N GLY A 80 0.12 -19.07 -6.79
CA GLY A 80 1.45 -19.63 -6.95
C GLY A 80 1.99 -19.52 -8.38
N GLY A 81 3.30 -19.40 -8.51
CA GLY A 81 3.99 -19.32 -9.81
C GLY A 81 5.22 -18.40 -9.76
N GLY A 82 6.13 -18.56 -10.73
CA GLY A 82 7.40 -17.81 -10.74
C GLY A 82 7.23 -16.28 -10.83
N ARG A 83 6.10 -15.80 -11.38
CA ARG A 83 5.78 -14.37 -11.50
C ARG A 83 5.35 -13.72 -10.18
N GLU A 84 5.09 -14.52 -9.15
CA GLU A 84 4.62 -14.06 -7.83
C GLU A 84 5.75 -13.99 -6.79
N ARG A 85 7.03 -14.13 -7.20
CA ARG A 85 8.19 -14.12 -6.29
C ARG A 85 8.16 -12.97 -5.29
N GLN A 86 7.74 -11.78 -5.74
CA GLN A 86 7.66 -10.60 -4.87
C GLN A 86 6.69 -10.74 -3.71
N PHE A 87 5.65 -11.58 -3.84
CA PHE A 87 4.63 -11.83 -2.82
C PHE A 87 4.92 -13.06 -1.95
N ASN A 88 6.05 -13.75 -2.12
CA ASN A 88 6.33 -14.95 -1.33
C ASN A 88 6.38 -14.67 0.18
N LEU A 89 7.00 -13.56 0.58
CA LEU A 89 7.03 -13.14 1.99
C LEU A 89 5.64 -12.70 2.48
N PHE A 90 4.85 -12.04 1.63
CA PHE A 90 3.46 -11.66 1.94
C PHE A 90 2.59 -12.89 2.25
N LYS A 91 2.71 -13.95 1.44
CA LYS A 91 2.02 -15.23 1.66
C LYS A 91 2.41 -15.87 2.99
N GLN A 92 3.70 -15.91 3.29
CA GLN A 92 4.20 -16.48 4.56
C GLN A 92 3.68 -15.69 5.76
N TRP A 93 3.72 -14.35 5.69
CA TRP A 93 3.22 -13.48 6.72
C TRP A 93 1.71 -13.64 6.94
N ALA A 94 0.91 -13.68 5.87
CA ALA A 94 -0.53 -13.84 5.98
C ALA A 94 -0.94 -15.20 6.56
N VAL A 95 -0.22 -16.28 6.22
CA VAL A 95 -0.42 -17.59 6.84
C VAL A 95 -0.03 -17.59 8.32
N ALA A 96 1.08 -16.93 8.69
CA ALA A 96 1.51 -16.87 10.08
C ALA A 96 0.50 -16.14 10.99
N HIS A 97 -0.29 -15.21 10.43
CA HIS A 97 -1.30 -14.43 11.14
C HIS A 97 -2.73 -14.82 10.75
N GLU A 98 -2.93 -15.98 10.12
CA GLU A 98 -4.21 -16.39 9.53
C GLU A 98 -5.34 -16.42 10.56
N ASP A 99 -5.10 -16.98 11.75
CA ASP A 99 -6.09 -17.06 12.83
C ASP A 99 -6.58 -15.66 13.24
N TRP A 100 -5.65 -14.71 13.42
CA TRP A 100 -6.01 -13.34 13.78
C TRP A 100 -6.77 -12.68 12.64
N LEU A 101 -6.27 -12.80 11.40
CA LEU A 101 -6.89 -12.22 10.21
C LEU A 101 -8.31 -12.77 10.00
N LEU A 102 -8.51 -14.08 10.12
CA LEU A 102 -9.82 -14.74 9.97
C LEU A 102 -10.79 -14.24 11.04
N SER A 103 -10.35 -14.13 12.29
CA SER A 103 -11.18 -13.65 13.40
C SER A 103 -11.63 -12.18 13.27
N ARG A 104 -10.95 -11.40 12.42
CA ARG A 104 -11.27 -9.98 12.16
C ARG A 104 -12.02 -9.78 10.87
N LEU A 105 -11.57 -10.43 9.80
CA LEU A 105 -12.08 -10.19 8.45
C LEU A 105 -13.31 -11.05 8.14
N GLU A 106 -13.33 -12.29 8.67
CA GLU A 106 -14.29 -13.33 8.29
C GLU A 106 -14.37 -13.44 6.74
N ASP A 107 -15.48 -13.91 6.19
CA ASP A 107 -15.75 -13.83 4.75
C ASP A 107 -16.33 -12.46 4.33
N ARG A 108 -16.44 -11.51 5.27
CA ARG A 108 -17.09 -10.21 5.08
C ARG A 108 -16.17 -9.15 4.51
N TYR A 109 -14.95 -9.06 5.01
CA TYR A 109 -14.05 -7.94 4.70
C TYR A 109 -12.99 -8.31 3.65
N VAL A 110 -12.68 -7.34 2.77
CA VAL A 110 -11.49 -7.39 1.93
C VAL A 110 -10.54 -6.30 2.39
N LEU A 111 -9.43 -6.72 2.98
CA LEU A 111 -8.35 -5.87 3.45
C LEU A 111 -7.43 -5.52 2.28
N PHE A 112 -7.30 -4.25 1.95
CA PHE A 112 -6.38 -3.75 0.93
C PHE A 112 -5.19 -3.06 1.57
N GLY A 113 -4.02 -3.29 0.99
CA GLY A 113 -2.79 -2.65 1.44
C GLY A 113 -1.73 -2.58 0.36
N GLU A 114 -0.72 -1.77 0.63
CA GLU A 114 0.44 -1.60 -0.22
C GLU A 114 1.52 -2.58 0.24
N TRP A 115 1.91 -3.49 -0.65
CA TRP A 115 2.98 -4.45 -0.43
C TRP A 115 4.30 -3.89 -0.96
N MET A 116 5.21 -3.60 -0.04
CA MET A 116 6.42 -2.82 -0.30
C MET A 116 7.71 -3.62 -0.23
N HIS A 117 7.67 -4.96 -0.13
CA HIS A 117 8.90 -5.73 -0.02
C HIS A 117 9.82 -5.55 -1.24
N LYS A 118 9.27 -5.46 -2.45
CA LYS A 118 10.05 -5.13 -3.65
C LYS A 118 10.00 -3.62 -3.89
N LYS A 119 11.16 -2.99 -4.08
CA LYS A 119 11.26 -1.63 -4.59
C LYS A 119 10.53 -1.49 -5.93
N HIS A 120 9.60 -0.55 -6.01
CA HIS A 120 9.05 -0.07 -7.27
C HIS A 120 9.93 1.05 -7.82
N SER A 121 9.54 2.30 -7.69
CA SER A 121 10.37 3.46 -8.03
C SER A 121 11.12 3.97 -6.80
N VAL A 122 10.48 4.00 -5.63
CA VAL A 122 11.04 4.49 -4.37
C VAL A 122 11.69 3.35 -3.60
N PHE A 123 12.94 3.55 -3.18
CA PHE A 123 13.61 2.70 -2.19
C PHE A 123 13.32 3.20 -0.77
N TYR A 124 12.85 2.30 0.06
CA TYR A 124 12.59 2.50 1.48
C TYR A 124 13.57 1.66 2.31
N ASP A 125 14.21 2.28 3.31
CA ASP A 125 15.21 1.65 4.16
C ASP A 125 14.81 1.56 5.64
N ARG A 126 13.63 2.08 6.01
CA ARG A 126 13.13 2.09 7.39
C ARG A 126 11.63 1.79 7.49
N LEU A 127 11.13 0.83 6.72
CA LEU A 127 9.71 0.44 6.79
C LEU A 127 9.38 -0.20 8.16
N PRO A 128 8.35 0.25 8.88
CA PRO A 128 7.90 -0.45 10.10
C PRO A 128 7.20 -1.78 9.77
N HIS A 129 6.71 -1.93 8.54
CA HIS A 129 6.09 -3.16 8.04
C HIS A 129 6.16 -3.21 6.50
N PHE A 130 6.16 -4.40 5.89
CA PHE A 130 6.14 -4.52 4.42
C PHE A 130 4.74 -4.43 3.81
N PHE A 131 3.69 -4.73 4.58
CA PHE A 131 2.30 -4.59 4.17
C PHE A 131 1.63 -3.46 4.95
N CYS A 132 1.31 -2.35 4.28
CA CYS A 132 0.62 -1.23 4.92
C CYS A 132 -0.80 -1.12 4.40
N GLU A 133 -1.76 -1.39 5.28
CA GLU A 133 -3.18 -1.34 5.00
C GLU A 133 -3.63 0.08 4.66
N PHE A 134 -4.43 0.23 3.62
CA PHE A 134 -4.97 1.53 3.23
C PHE A 134 -6.47 1.50 2.93
N ASP A 135 -7.15 0.36 2.82
CA ASP A 135 -8.61 0.38 2.72
C ASP A 135 -9.21 -0.97 3.12
N ILE A 136 -10.49 -0.97 3.52
CA ILE A 136 -11.22 -2.20 3.80
C ILE A 136 -12.61 -2.12 3.18
N TRP A 137 -12.89 -3.04 2.27
CA TRP A 137 -14.21 -3.21 1.69
C TRP A 137 -15.09 -4.10 2.57
N ASP A 138 -16.25 -3.60 2.97
CA ASP A 138 -17.30 -4.34 3.66
C ASP A 138 -18.29 -4.91 2.64
N ARG A 139 -18.21 -6.22 2.38
CA ARG A 139 -19.10 -6.90 1.43
C ARG A 139 -20.56 -6.87 1.87
N ALA A 140 -20.83 -6.86 3.18
CA ALA A 140 -22.18 -6.90 3.71
C ALA A 140 -22.95 -5.60 3.45
N HIS A 141 -22.24 -4.47 3.52
CA HIS A 141 -22.84 -3.13 3.33
C HIS A 141 -22.52 -2.51 1.97
N GLY A 142 -21.58 -3.08 1.20
CA GLY A 142 -21.20 -2.54 -0.09
C GLY A 142 -20.51 -1.18 0.00
N LEU A 143 -19.65 -0.99 1.01
CA LEU A 143 -18.95 0.27 1.27
C LEU A 143 -17.49 0.04 1.69
N PHE A 144 -16.68 1.08 1.57
CA PHE A 144 -15.33 1.11 2.15
C PHE A 144 -15.40 1.74 3.54
N LEU A 145 -14.79 1.10 4.54
CA LEU A 145 -14.81 1.60 5.92
C LEU A 145 -14.10 2.94 6.05
N SER A 146 -14.56 3.80 6.98
CA SER A 146 -13.82 5.00 7.39
C SER A 146 -12.50 4.60 8.06
N THR A 147 -11.52 5.49 8.06
CA THR A 147 -10.23 5.29 8.73
C THR A 147 -10.40 4.95 10.21
N ALA A 148 -11.34 5.59 10.90
CA ALA A 148 -11.67 5.26 12.29
C ALA A 148 -12.19 3.81 12.43
N ALA A 149 -13.10 3.37 11.55
CA ALA A 149 -13.63 2.02 11.56
C ALA A 149 -12.56 0.96 11.23
N ARG A 150 -11.67 1.24 10.28
CA ARG A 150 -10.53 0.36 9.94
C ARG A 150 -9.59 0.19 11.13
N ARG A 151 -9.19 1.28 11.79
CA ARG A 151 -8.35 1.24 13.00
C ARG A 151 -8.99 0.42 14.12
N GLN A 152 -10.30 0.56 14.32
CA GLN A 152 -11.02 -0.23 15.32
C GLN A 152 -11.09 -1.71 14.96
N LEU A 153 -11.30 -2.06 13.68
CA LEU A 153 -11.34 -3.45 13.21
C LEU A 153 -9.98 -4.15 13.38
N LEU A 154 -8.88 -3.44 13.11
CA LEU A 154 -7.53 -3.98 13.07
C LEU A 154 -6.74 -3.81 14.38
N ARG A 155 -7.38 -3.27 15.42
CA ARG A 155 -6.72 -2.98 16.70
C ARG A 155 -6.04 -4.20 17.29
N ASP A 156 -4.95 -3.94 18.02
CA ASP A 156 -4.25 -4.95 18.82
C ASP A 156 -3.80 -6.17 18.00
N GLY A 157 -3.36 -5.93 16.76
CA GLY A 157 -2.91 -6.96 15.83
C GLY A 157 -1.67 -6.61 15.02
N PRO A 158 -1.33 -7.45 14.02
CA PRO A 158 -0.09 -7.36 13.25
C PRO A 158 -0.20 -6.47 12.01
N VAL A 159 -1.37 -5.90 11.71
CA VAL A 159 -1.58 -5.07 10.51
C VAL A 159 -1.29 -3.61 10.84
N LEU A 160 -0.37 -3.00 10.09
CA LEU A 160 -0.08 -1.56 10.13
C LEU A 160 -0.84 -0.85 9.01
N SER A 161 -1.54 0.24 9.32
CA SER A 161 -2.11 1.14 8.31
C SER A 161 -1.03 2.06 7.73
N VAL A 162 -1.21 2.56 6.51
CA VAL A 162 -0.40 3.66 5.93
C VAL A 162 -0.40 4.90 6.85
N PRO A 163 0.65 5.74 6.83
CA PRO A 163 0.74 6.85 7.76
C PRO A 163 -0.25 7.94 7.39
N VAL A 164 -0.99 8.42 8.38
CA VAL A 164 -1.95 9.53 8.24
C VAL A 164 -1.22 10.84 8.52
N LEU A 165 -1.27 11.75 7.56
CA LEU A 165 -0.64 13.07 7.60
C LEU A 165 -1.62 14.15 8.06
N HIS A 166 -2.92 13.95 7.79
CA HIS A 166 -4.00 14.85 8.22
C HIS A 166 -5.30 14.09 8.39
N GLU A 167 -6.08 14.45 9.40
CA GLU A 167 -7.42 13.93 9.65
C GLU A 167 -8.27 15.07 10.21
N GLY A 168 -9.26 15.51 9.44
CA GLY A 168 -10.07 16.68 9.80
C GLY A 168 -10.74 17.33 8.61
N LEU A 169 -11.27 18.54 8.79
CA LEU A 169 -11.77 19.34 7.67
C LEU A 169 -10.67 19.54 6.61
N ALA A 170 -11.06 19.55 5.34
CA ALA A 170 -10.15 19.84 4.24
C ALA A 170 -9.41 21.16 4.48
N PRO A 171 -8.07 21.21 4.31
CA PRO A 171 -7.32 22.45 4.39
C PRO A 171 -7.94 23.55 3.50
N ALA A 172 -7.94 24.80 3.96
CA ALA A 172 -8.67 25.87 3.30
C ALA A 172 -8.24 26.12 1.84
N ARG A 173 -6.97 25.84 1.52
CA ARG A 173 -6.39 26.04 0.18
C ARG A 173 -5.61 24.81 -0.24
N LEU A 174 -5.54 24.58 -1.55
CA LEU A 174 -4.72 23.52 -2.14
C LEU A 174 -3.27 23.59 -1.66
N LYS A 175 -2.70 24.80 -1.56
CA LYS A 175 -1.34 24.99 -1.04
C LYS A 175 -1.17 24.40 0.36
N ASP A 176 -2.14 24.59 1.25
CA ASP A 176 -2.08 24.12 2.63
C ASP A 176 -2.14 22.57 2.68
N LEU A 177 -2.89 21.94 1.77
CA LEU A 177 -2.83 20.48 1.57
C LEU A 177 -1.43 20.05 1.11
N LEU A 178 -0.87 20.74 0.12
CA LEU A 178 0.44 20.38 -0.45
C LEU A 178 1.60 20.63 0.52
N GLU A 179 1.43 21.44 1.57
CA GLU A 179 2.39 21.59 2.66
C GLU A 179 2.53 20.31 3.52
N LEU A 180 1.59 19.35 3.40
CA LEU A 180 1.73 18.01 4.01
C LEU A 180 2.75 17.13 3.28
N LEU A 181 3.16 17.50 2.06
CA LEU A 181 4.24 16.81 1.36
C LEU A 181 5.56 17.06 2.08
N GLY A 182 6.32 15.98 2.26
CA GLY A 182 7.62 16.04 2.89
C GLY A 182 8.41 14.77 2.63
N ASP A 183 9.53 14.64 3.31
CA ASP A 183 10.32 13.42 3.30
C ASP A 183 9.46 12.22 3.71
N SER A 184 9.56 11.13 2.97
CA SER A 184 8.83 9.90 3.28
C SER A 184 9.21 9.40 4.68
N GLN A 185 8.22 8.99 5.46
CA GLN A 185 8.44 8.42 6.80
C GLN A 185 9.24 7.11 6.74
N ALA A 186 9.30 6.47 5.58
CA ALA A 186 10.01 5.22 5.34
C ALA A 186 11.45 5.39 4.78
N LYS A 187 11.98 6.62 4.67
CA LYS A 187 13.35 6.91 4.19
C LYS A 187 14.27 7.61 5.18
N SER A 188 15.33 6.97 5.66
CA SER A 188 16.31 7.59 6.54
C SER A 188 17.22 8.58 5.78
N PRO A 189 17.98 9.47 6.45
CA PRO A 189 19.01 10.27 5.78
C PRO A 189 20.07 9.46 5.03
N ALA A 190 20.29 8.19 5.42
CA ALA A 190 21.26 7.28 4.83
C ALA A 190 20.69 6.39 3.71
N TRP A 191 19.44 6.59 3.30
CA TRP A 191 18.73 5.70 2.37
C TRP A 191 19.48 5.45 1.05
N ARG A 192 20.25 6.44 0.55
CA ARG A 192 21.04 6.29 -0.68
C ARG A 192 22.16 5.26 -0.49
N SER A 193 22.89 5.35 0.61
CA SER A 193 23.94 4.38 0.94
C SER A 193 23.34 2.99 1.20
N ALA A 194 22.18 2.92 1.86
CA ALA A 194 21.46 1.66 2.08
C ALA A 194 20.98 1.03 0.75
N PHE A 195 20.53 1.85 -0.19
CA PHE A 195 20.16 1.42 -1.54
C PHE A 195 21.35 0.82 -2.28
N GLU A 196 22.49 1.53 -2.35
CA GLU A 196 23.69 1.06 -3.05
C GLU A 196 24.22 -0.25 -2.44
N ALA A 197 24.27 -0.33 -1.11
CA ALA A 197 24.67 -1.54 -0.41
C ALA A 197 23.72 -2.71 -0.69
N THR A 198 22.41 -2.45 -0.77
CA THR A 198 21.41 -3.47 -1.10
C THR A 198 21.58 -3.96 -2.54
N VAL A 199 21.71 -3.05 -3.51
CA VAL A 199 21.93 -3.41 -4.93
C VAL A 199 23.20 -4.26 -5.07
N GLN A 200 24.29 -3.89 -4.41
CA GLN A 200 25.54 -4.65 -4.43
C GLN A 200 25.37 -6.03 -3.80
N ARG A 201 24.69 -6.13 -2.65
CA ARG A 201 24.39 -7.41 -1.98
C ARG A 201 23.58 -8.35 -2.87
N GLU A 202 22.61 -7.83 -3.62
CA GLU A 202 21.80 -8.60 -4.57
C GLU A 202 22.55 -8.91 -5.89
N GLY A 203 23.78 -8.42 -6.07
CA GLY A 203 24.58 -8.64 -7.28
C GLY A 203 24.03 -7.94 -8.52
N LEU A 204 23.37 -6.80 -8.35
CA LEU A 204 22.70 -6.06 -9.43
C LEU A 204 23.57 -4.91 -9.98
N ASP A 205 23.31 -4.53 -11.22
CA ASP A 205 23.96 -3.37 -11.86
C ASP A 205 23.50 -2.06 -11.22
N LEU A 206 24.43 -1.35 -10.58
CA LEU A 206 24.13 -0.16 -9.80
C LEU A 206 23.66 1.02 -10.65
N GLU A 207 24.27 1.24 -11.81
CA GLU A 207 23.91 2.34 -12.70
C GLU A 207 22.47 2.18 -13.22
N ARG A 208 22.12 0.97 -13.66
CA ARG A 208 20.75 0.61 -14.06
C ARG A 208 19.76 0.74 -12.91
N ALA A 209 20.14 0.28 -11.70
CA ALA A 209 19.28 0.41 -10.53
C ALA A 209 18.97 1.89 -10.21
N TRP A 210 19.99 2.76 -10.27
CA TRP A 210 19.82 4.22 -10.07
C TRP A 210 18.97 4.89 -11.14
N ARG A 211 19.00 4.43 -12.40
CA ARG A 211 18.10 4.94 -13.46
C ARG A 211 16.63 4.62 -13.20
N GLN A 212 16.35 3.58 -12.43
CA GLN A 212 15.00 3.11 -12.07
C GLN A 212 14.65 3.41 -10.61
N CYS A 213 15.42 4.28 -9.95
CA CYS A 213 15.17 4.68 -8.58
C CYS A 213 14.82 6.17 -8.57
N ASP A 214 13.72 6.49 -7.92
CA ASP A 214 13.43 7.85 -7.56
C ASP A 214 14.46 8.36 -6.54
N LYS A 215 15.06 9.53 -6.83
CA LYS A 215 16.18 10.10 -6.08
C LYS A 215 15.76 11.10 -5.00
N SER A 216 14.47 11.44 -4.92
CA SER A 216 13.95 12.36 -3.92
C SER A 216 13.86 11.70 -2.55
N THR A 217 14.01 12.50 -1.49
CA THR A 217 13.61 12.07 -0.13
C THR A 217 12.10 12.20 0.07
N VAL A 218 11.46 13.07 -0.71
CA VAL A 218 10.03 13.35 -0.66
C VAL A 218 9.23 12.14 -1.10
N MET A 219 8.14 11.87 -0.37
CA MET A 219 7.13 10.86 -0.71
C MET A 219 6.65 10.94 -2.17
N GLU A 220 6.03 9.86 -2.69
CA GLU A 220 5.45 9.87 -4.03
C GLU A 220 4.36 10.96 -4.16
N GLY A 221 3.56 11.11 -3.11
CA GLY A 221 2.48 12.07 -3.07
C GLY A 221 1.49 11.79 -1.94
N LEU A 222 0.26 12.24 -2.14
CA LEU A 222 -0.82 12.15 -1.16
C LEU A 222 -1.94 11.26 -1.67
N TYR A 223 -2.47 10.44 -0.77
CA TYR A 223 -3.72 9.74 -0.96
C TYR A 223 -4.79 10.40 -0.08
N LEU A 224 -5.90 10.81 -0.68
CA LEU A 224 -6.96 11.54 0.02
C LEU A 224 -8.21 10.67 0.06
N LYS A 225 -8.86 10.63 1.22
CA LYS A 225 -10.16 10.02 1.41
C LYS A 225 -11.13 11.07 1.92
N LEU A 226 -12.27 11.19 1.24
CA LEU A 226 -13.43 11.91 1.74
C LEU A 226 -14.21 10.92 2.59
N GLU A 227 -14.27 11.16 3.89
CA GLU A 227 -14.90 10.23 4.83
C GLU A 227 -16.05 10.88 5.57
N ASP A 228 -16.99 10.04 6.01
CA ASP A 228 -17.84 10.35 7.16
C ASP A 228 -17.49 9.42 8.33
N GLU A 229 -18.30 9.42 9.39
CA GLU A 229 -18.06 8.58 10.57
C GLU A 229 -17.92 7.09 10.24
N LYS A 230 -18.57 6.61 9.19
CA LYS A 230 -18.71 5.18 8.88
C LYS A 230 -17.91 4.72 7.67
N GLN A 231 -17.79 5.56 6.64
CA GLN A 231 -17.29 5.12 5.34
C GLN A 231 -16.41 6.13 4.60
N THR A 232 -15.64 5.61 3.66
CA THR A 232 -14.96 6.38 2.61
C THR A 232 -15.92 6.62 1.44
N ASN A 233 -16.40 7.86 1.31
CA ASN A 233 -17.33 8.31 0.26
C ASN A 233 -16.64 8.64 -1.06
N GLY A 234 -15.38 9.04 -0.99
CA GLY A 234 -14.61 9.44 -2.16
C GLY A 234 -13.12 9.27 -1.91
N ARG A 235 -12.36 9.17 -3.00
CA ARG A 235 -10.92 8.99 -2.95
C ARG A 235 -10.26 9.79 -4.07
N LEU A 236 -9.13 10.40 -3.78
CA LEU A 236 -8.31 11.13 -4.75
C LEU A 236 -6.84 10.82 -4.50
N LYS A 237 -6.01 11.02 -5.52
CA LYS A 237 -4.55 10.96 -5.37
C LYS A 237 -3.94 12.24 -5.94
N TRP A 238 -2.87 12.69 -5.32
CA TRP A 238 -1.99 13.71 -5.87
C TRP A 238 -0.57 13.16 -5.91
N VAL A 239 0.05 13.16 -7.09
CA VAL A 239 1.41 12.65 -7.32
C VAL A 239 2.29 13.81 -7.72
N ARG A 240 3.50 13.90 -7.16
CA ARG A 240 4.41 15.01 -7.44
C ARG A 240 4.90 15.05 -8.89
N GLN A 241 5.16 16.26 -9.37
CA GLN A 241 5.54 16.51 -10.77
C GLN A 241 6.89 15.90 -11.15
N ASP A 242 7.84 15.84 -10.23
CA ASP A 242 9.17 15.27 -10.45
C ASP A 242 9.25 13.76 -10.10
N PHE A 243 8.12 13.09 -9.80
CA PHE A 243 8.12 11.66 -9.46
C PHE A 243 8.64 10.82 -10.62
N VAL A 244 9.75 10.13 -10.42
CA VAL A 244 10.28 9.23 -11.43
C VAL A 244 9.49 7.93 -11.34
N GLN A 245 8.48 7.78 -12.17
CA GLN A 245 7.85 6.49 -12.36
C GLN A 245 8.83 5.61 -13.13
N ALA A 246 9.29 4.52 -12.51
CA ALA A 246 10.01 3.51 -13.26
C ALA A 246 9.11 3.08 -14.43
N ILE A 247 9.60 3.20 -15.68
CA ILE A 247 8.87 2.75 -16.87
C ILE A 247 8.62 1.25 -16.68
N LEU A 248 7.39 0.93 -16.33
CA LEU A 248 6.83 -0.40 -16.42
C LEU A 248 6.41 -0.52 -17.88
N ASP A 249 7.31 -1.00 -18.75
CA ASP A 249 6.91 -1.44 -20.08
C ASP A 249 5.71 -2.38 -19.88
N ALA A 250 4.54 -2.00 -20.40
CA ALA A 250 3.32 -2.79 -20.29
C ALA A 250 3.51 -4.22 -20.84
N ASP A 251 4.52 -4.40 -21.71
CA ASP A 251 4.93 -5.67 -22.30
C ASP A 251 6.06 -6.39 -21.55
N GLN A 252 6.76 -5.75 -20.59
CA GLN A 252 7.68 -6.41 -19.68
C GLN A 252 7.06 -6.50 -18.29
N HIS A 253 6.33 -7.59 -18.07
CA HIS A 253 5.82 -8.00 -16.77
C HIS A 253 6.84 -7.73 -15.65
N HIS A 254 6.40 -7.18 -14.51
CA HIS A 254 7.19 -6.97 -13.27
C HIS A 254 8.11 -8.16 -12.88
N ALA A 255 7.82 -9.36 -13.38
CA ALA A 255 8.63 -10.57 -13.27
C ALA A 255 10.05 -10.46 -13.87
N ASN A 256 10.28 -9.61 -14.87
CA ASN A 256 11.60 -9.44 -15.52
C ASN A 256 12.45 -8.32 -14.90
N GLN A 257 11.87 -7.52 -14.01
CA GLN A 257 12.62 -6.48 -13.31
C GLN A 257 13.47 -7.09 -12.19
N PRO A 258 14.71 -6.59 -11.99
CA PRO A 258 15.53 -7.01 -10.88
C PRO A 258 14.80 -6.80 -9.56
N PHE A 259 14.94 -7.77 -8.67
CA PHE A 259 14.33 -7.74 -7.35
C PHE A 259 15.27 -7.00 -6.39
N ILE A 260 14.95 -5.75 -6.08
CA ILE A 260 15.65 -4.98 -5.04
C ILE A 260 14.72 -4.95 -3.82
N PRO A 261 15.06 -5.62 -2.71
CA PRO A 261 14.23 -5.59 -1.51
C PRO A 261 14.30 -4.22 -0.84
N ASN A 262 13.16 -3.62 -0.50
CA ASN A 262 13.14 -2.57 0.51
C ASN A 262 13.51 -3.16 1.88
N LEU A 263 13.91 -2.31 2.82
CA LEU A 263 14.36 -2.73 4.14
C LEU A 263 13.35 -2.32 5.22
N LEU A 264 13.24 -3.17 6.23
CA LEU A 264 12.54 -2.83 7.46
C LEU A 264 13.43 -1.94 8.34
N ALA A 265 12.79 -1.15 9.18
CA ALA A 265 13.46 -0.48 10.28
C ALA A 265 14.03 -1.48 11.31
N ASP A 266 15.08 -1.08 12.02
CA ASP A 266 15.76 -1.93 12.99
C ASP A 266 14.85 -2.32 14.17
N GLY A 267 14.68 -3.63 14.37
CA GLY A 267 13.87 -4.19 15.46
C GLY A 267 12.40 -4.44 15.09
N VAL A 268 12.03 -4.30 13.82
CA VAL A 268 10.73 -4.81 13.34
C VAL A 268 10.71 -6.34 13.43
N ASP A 269 9.66 -6.87 14.05
CA ASP A 269 9.32 -8.29 14.02
C ASP A 269 7.96 -8.45 13.32
N LEU A 270 8.00 -8.95 12.08
CA LEU A 270 6.80 -9.16 11.27
C LEU A 270 5.90 -10.28 11.79
N TYR A 271 6.43 -11.18 12.62
CA TYR A 271 5.75 -12.39 13.09
C TYR A 271 5.28 -12.26 14.55
N ALA A 272 5.52 -11.13 15.19
CA ALA A 272 4.94 -10.78 16.46
C ALA A 272 3.40 -10.75 16.37
N PRO A 273 2.66 -11.24 17.39
CA PRO A 273 1.18 -11.23 17.39
C PRO A 273 0.54 -9.84 17.26
N ARG A 274 1.31 -8.80 17.59
CA ARG A 274 0.97 -7.40 17.40
C ARG A 274 2.20 -6.67 16.86
N LEU A 275 1.98 -5.53 16.23
CA LEU A 275 3.06 -4.68 15.72
C LEU A 275 4.12 -4.40 16.80
N SER A 276 5.38 -4.76 16.53
CA SER A 276 6.51 -4.34 17.37
C SER A 276 6.92 -2.88 17.10
N MET A 277 6.52 -2.34 15.95
CA MET A 277 6.83 -0.99 15.50
C MET A 277 5.66 -0.40 14.69
N ASP A 278 5.45 0.90 14.80
CA ASP A 278 4.59 1.70 13.93
C ASP A 278 5.36 2.91 13.38
N TRP A 279 4.66 3.85 12.75
CA TRP A 279 5.27 5.04 12.16
C TRP A 279 5.89 6.01 13.17
N ASP A 280 5.47 5.94 14.44
CA ASP A 280 6.01 6.76 15.53
C ASP A 280 7.19 6.07 16.24
N GLY A 281 7.48 4.81 15.90
CA GLY A 281 8.62 4.04 16.38
C GLY A 281 8.21 2.73 17.07
N ARG A 282 9.01 2.29 18.05
CA ARG A 282 8.76 1.01 18.73
C ARG A 282 7.52 1.08 19.60
N ARG A 283 6.68 0.05 19.55
CA ARG A 283 5.48 -0.06 20.39
C ARG A 283 5.83 -0.68 21.75
N PRO A 284 5.27 -0.15 22.86
CA PRO A 284 5.51 -0.73 24.19
C PRO A 284 5.05 -2.19 24.26
N GLY A 285 5.86 -3.05 24.90
CA GLY A 285 5.56 -4.47 25.07
C GLY A 285 6.24 -5.40 24.05
N TYR A 286 7.14 -4.86 23.22
CA TYR A 286 8.07 -5.58 22.35
C TYR A 286 9.51 -5.11 22.54
#